data_AF-A0A1I5JQN0-F1
#
_entry.id   AF-A0A1I5JQN0-F1
#
_cell.length_a   1.000
_cell.length_b   1.000
_cell.length_c   1.000
_cell.angle_alpha   90.00
_cell.angle_beta   90.00
_cell.angle_gamma   90.00
#
_symmetry.space_group_name_H-M   'P 1'
#
loop_
_entity.id
_entity.type
_entity.pdbx_description
1 polymer ?
#
loop_
_entity_poly.entity_id
_entity_poly.type
_entity_poly.pdbx_seq_one_letter_code
_entity_poly.pdbx_strand_id
1 'polypeptide(L)'
;MNGEQQTSVTNVVKALGLRNRGPIASIPNHNGNAAKITAHLDAGGTLFNCGVSWHFRKLLKEERPDFWADALLRSAENARQAKIRAAHRNMMLRTHCKRGHELTAQTCRIITVKHHVQTHGTWQHRECQICRREFNKTSKFTAEQINALVKGAKAGLTISQLTNYRYPGTRVMRVNQYNTAMRADPQLAATLEPIFAKNRSVALRLAHPRKLIVPRRIDSGPALTGIIAGPSNEIFTAVNRAVPRHLDFETRKEVMSEMMLAILEGTLAIEDAPQRWREFSRAAYRMFPTKYGPVSLDAPAFHDSDTPLIERISVGLWS
;
A
#
# COMPACT_ATOMS: atom_id res chain seq x y z
N MET A 1 -48.09 -9.86 -18.33
CA MET A 1 -46.91 -9.08 -18.76
C MET A 1 -45.73 -10.04 -18.90
N ASN A 2 -45.14 -10.06 -20.09
CA ASN A 2 -44.43 -11.19 -20.70
C ASN A 2 -43.06 -11.50 -20.08
N GLY A 3 -42.82 -12.78 -19.80
CA GLY A 3 -41.60 -13.32 -19.18
C GLY A 3 -40.62 -13.98 -20.16
N GLU A 4 -40.35 -13.39 -21.32
CA GLU A 4 -39.60 -14.04 -22.40
C GLU A 4 -38.27 -13.37 -22.84
N GLN A 5 -37.73 -12.38 -22.11
CA GLN A 5 -36.56 -11.61 -22.61
C GLN A 5 -35.26 -11.70 -21.79
N GLN A 6 -35.03 -12.73 -20.96
CA GLN A 6 -33.78 -12.85 -20.18
C GLN A 6 -32.75 -13.88 -20.68
N THR A 7 -32.95 -14.50 -21.84
CA THR A 7 -32.03 -15.54 -22.36
C THR A 7 -30.91 -15.06 -23.30
N SER A 8 -30.77 -13.75 -23.61
CA SER A 8 -29.91 -13.33 -24.72
C SER A 8 -28.52 -12.74 -24.37
N VAL A 9 -28.21 -12.38 -23.12
CA VAL A 9 -26.92 -11.68 -22.83
C VAL A 9 -25.75 -12.66 -22.61
N THR A 10 -26.01 -13.88 -22.13
CA THR A 10 -24.96 -14.87 -21.87
C THR A 10 -24.38 -15.50 -23.14
N ASN A 11 -25.12 -15.49 -24.26
CA ASN A 11 -24.70 -16.13 -25.51
C ASN A 11 -23.84 -15.21 -26.41
N VAL A 12 -23.89 -13.89 -26.25
CA VAL A 12 -23.10 -12.95 -27.07
C VAL A 12 -21.62 -12.93 -26.66
N VAL A 13 -21.29 -13.21 -25.39
CA VAL A 13 -19.88 -13.28 -24.95
C VAL A 13 -19.14 -14.50 -25.53
N LYS A 14 -19.85 -15.58 -25.89
CA LYS A 14 -19.27 -16.72 -26.62
C LYS A 14 -18.94 -16.38 -28.09
N ALA A 15 -19.56 -15.35 -28.67
CA ALA A 15 -19.40 -14.99 -30.08
C ALA A 15 -18.14 -14.13 -30.37
N LEU A 16 -17.50 -13.54 -29.35
CA LEU A 16 -16.31 -12.69 -29.51
C LEU A 16 -14.98 -13.45 -29.67
N GLY A 17 -15.00 -14.70 -30.13
CA GLY A 17 -13.85 -15.26 -30.86
C GLY A 17 -12.53 -15.37 -30.10
N LEU A 18 -12.52 -15.42 -28.75
CA LEU A 18 -11.38 -16.00 -28.02
C LEU A 18 -11.46 -17.53 -28.15
N ARG A 19 -11.33 -18.02 -29.40
CA ARG A 19 -11.05 -19.42 -29.65
C ARG A 19 -9.80 -19.75 -28.85
N ASN A 20 -9.87 -20.81 -28.04
CA ASN A 20 -8.69 -21.49 -27.53
C ASN A 20 -7.71 -21.59 -28.69
N ARG A 21 -6.66 -20.76 -28.69
CA ARG A 21 -5.58 -20.90 -29.65
C ARG A 21 -5.10 -22.32 -29.44
N GLY A 22 -5.25 -23.17 -30.46
CA GLY A 22 -4.80 -24.55 -30.40
C GLY A 22 -3.36 -24.60 -29.93
N PRO A 23 -2.92 -25.73 -29.35
CA PRO A 23 -1.56 -25.89 -28.85
C PRO A 23 -0.56 -25.40 -29.92
N ILE A 24 0.15 -24.32 -29.60
CA ILE A 24 1.20 -23.79 -30.47
C ILE A 24 2.28 -24.86 -30.51
N ALA A 25 2.63 -25.35 -31.71
CA ALA A 25 3.63 -26.39 -31.87
C ALA A 25 4.89 -26.06 -31.06
N SER A 26 5.22 -26.94 -30.11
CA SER A 26 6.40 -26.79 -29.28
C SER A 26 7.62 -27.18 -30.10
N ILE A 27 8.38 -26.19 -30.52
CA ILE A 27 9.73 -26.39 -31.06
C ILE A 27 10.60 -26.87 -29.88
N PRO A 28 11.43 -27.91 -30.05
CA PRO A 28 12.36 -28.40 -29.01
C PRO A 28 13.55 -27.45 -28.80
N ASN A 29 13.30 -26.13 -28.83
CA ASN A 29 14.27 -25.10 -28.55
C ASN A 29 13.89 -24.42 -27.22
N HIS A 30 14.70 -24.66 -26.19
CA HIS A 30 14.52 -24.12 -24.84
C HIS A 30 14.40 -22.59 -24.84
N ASN A 31 15.22 -21.91 -25.66
CA ASN A 31 15.18 -20.45 -25.79
C ASN A 31 13.90 -19.96 -26.45
N GLY A 32 13.39 -20.69 -27.44
CA GLY A 32 12.12 -20.36 -28.11
C GLY A 32 10.92 -20.42 -27.16
N ASN A 33 10.88 -21.40 -26.26
CA ASN A 33 9.78 -21.55 -25.31
C ASN A 33 9.85 -20.53 -24.16
N ALA A 34 11.04 -20.18 -23.67
CA ALA A 34 11.20 -19.10 -22.69
C ALA A 34 10.74 -17.73 -23.25
N ALA A 35 11.11 -17.42 -24.50
CA ALA A 35 10.65 -16.20 -25.18
C ALA A 35 9.12 -16.18 -25.35
N LYS A 36 8.50 -17.31 -25.72
CA LYS A 36 7.03 -17.44 -25.79
C LYS A 36 6.34 -17.19 -24.44
N ILE A 37 6.90 -17.72 -23.35
CA ILE A 37 6.37 -17.46 -21.99
C ILE A 37 6.46 -15.98 -21.66
N THR A 38 7.63 -15.37 -21.90
CA THR A 38 7.87 -13.94 -21.62
C THR A 38 6.89 -13.06 -22.39
N ALA A 39 6.79 -13.25 -23.71
CA ALA A 39 5.86 -12.49 -24.55
C ALA A 39 4.39 -12.67 -24.11
N HIS A 40 3.99 -13.88 -23.68
CA HIS A 40 2.64 -14.14 -23.17
C HIS A 40 2.37 -13.44 -21.83
N LEU A 41 3.36 -13.40 -20.93
CA LEU A 41 3.27 -12.68 -19.66
C LEU A 41 3.28 -11.17 -19.87
N ASP A 42 4.10 -10.65 -20.79
CA ASP A 42 4.13 -9.21 -21.10
C ASP A 42 2.81 -8.76 -21.76
N ALA A 43 2.14 -9.64 -22.51
CA ALA A 43 0.78 -9.43 -23.01
C ALA A 43 -0.32 -9.50 -21.91
N GLY A 44 0.06 -9.68 -20.64
CA GLY A 44 -0.85 -9.76 -19.50
C GLY A 44 -1.51 -11.13 -19.31
N GLY A 45 -0.99 -12.17 -19.97
CA GLY A 45 -1.36 -13.56 -19.76
C GLY A 45 -0.82 -14.13 -18.45
N THR A 46 -1.23 -15.34 -18.11
CA THR A 46 -0.72 -16.08 -16.94
C THR A 46 -0.04 -17.36 -17.40
N LEU A 47 0.81 -17.95 -16.58
CA LEU A 47 1.37 -19.27 -16.88
C LEU A 47 0.25 -20.30 -17.09
N PHE A 48 -0.85 -20.23 -16.34
CA PHE A 48 -1.97 -21.18 -16.48
C PHE A 48 -2.56 -21.23 -17.89
N ASN A 49 -2.71 -20.08 -18.57
CA ASN A 49 -3.25 -20.01 -19.93
C ASN A 49 -2.17 -19.84 -21.02
N CYS A 50 -0.90 -20.05 -20.69
CA CYS A 50 0.19 -20.03 -21.66
C CYS A 50 0.18 -21.32 -22.50
N GLY A 51 0.36 -21.20 -23.82
CA GLY A 51 0.34 -22.34 -24.75
C GLY A 51 1.56 -23.27 -24.70
N VAL A 52 2.50 -23.07 -23.78
CA VAL A 52 3.69 -23.93 -23.61
C VAL A 52 3.36 -25.17 -22.79
N SER A 53 3.78 -26.35 -23.26
CA SER A 53 3.49 -27.64 -22.62
C SER A 53 4.08 -27.73 -21.21
N TRP A 54 3.47 -28.57 -20.38
CA TRP A 54 3.89 -28.75 -18.99
C TRP A 54 5.32 -29.32 -18.86
N HIS A 55 5.70 -30.23 -19.77
CA HIS A 55 7.04 -30.81 -19.82
C HIS A 55 8.13 -29.74 -19.97
N PHE A 56 7.97 -28.80 -20.91
CA PHE A 56 8.95 -27.72 -21.11
C PHE A 56 9.01 -26.74 -19.94
N ARG A 57 7.90 -26.52 -19.24
CA ARG A 57 7.92 -25.69 -18.01
C ARG A 57 8.72 -26.34 -16.90
N LYS A 58 8.64 -27.67 -16.78
CA LYS A 58 9.44 -28.43 -15.82
C LYS A 58 10.93 -28.30 -16.14
N LEU A 59 11.31 -28.50 -17.41
CA LEU A 59 12.70 -28.31 -17.88
C LEU A 59 13.20 -26.88 -17.62
N LEU A 60 12.43 -25.84 -17.99
CA LEU A 60 12.81 -24.45 -17.73
C LEU A 60 12.96 -24.12 -16.24
N LYS A 61 12.17 -24.75 -15.38
CA LYS A 61 12.28 -24.60 -13.93
C LYS A 61 13.59 -25.22 -13.40
N GLU A 62 14.03 -26.34 -13.97
CA GLU A 62 15.25 -27.04 -13.58
C GLU A 62 16.51 -26.35 -14.16
N GLU A 63 16.48 -25.97 -15.44
CA GLU A 63 17.62 -25.39 -16.15
C GLU A 63 17.80 -23.88 -15.92
N ARG A 64 16.71 -23.14 -15.65
CA ARG A 64 16.71 -21.67 -15.53
C ARG A 64 15.84 -21.20 -14.36
N PRO A 65 16.24 -21.50 -13.11
CA PRO A 65 15.43 -21.21 -11.92
C PRO A 65 15.14 -19.71 -11.73
N ASP A 66 16.10 -18.82 -12.04
CA ASP A 66 15.92 -17.37 -11.89
C ASP A 66 14.86 -16.81 -12.86
N PHE A 67 14.92 -17.25 -14.12
CA PHE A 67 13.89 -16.92 -15.12
C PHE A 67 12.51 -17.41 -14.68
N TRP A 68 12.44 -18.64 -14.17
CA TRP A 68 11.19 -19.22 -13.73
C TRP A 68 10.60 -18.49 -12.50
N ALA A 69 11.45 -18.03 -11.57
CA ALA A 69 11.04 -17.21 -10.44
C ALA A 69 10.42 -15.87 -10.89
N ASP A 70 11.07 -15.17 -11.83
CA ASP A 70 10.52 -13.93 -12.43
C ASP A 70 9.18 -14.20 -13.16
N ALA A 71 9.12 -15.27 -13.96
CA ALA A 71 7.89 -15.66 -14.65
C ALA A 71 6.72 -15.95 -13.69
N LEU A 72 7.00 -16.56 -12.53
CA LEU A 72 6.00 -16.77 -11.47
C LEU A 72 5.50 -15.44 -10.87
N LEU A 73 6.40 -14.50 -10.59
CA LEU A 73 6.05 -13.18 -10.07
C LEU A 73 5.17 -12.41 -11.07
N ARG A 74 5.59 -12.33 -12.34
CA ARG A 74 4.80 -11.69 -13.41
C ARG A 74 3.45 -12.36 -13.60
N SER A 75 3.41 -13.70 -13.61
CA SER A 75 2.15 -14.44 -13.73
C SER A 75 1.20 -14.18 -12.56
N ALA A 76 1.72 -14.07 -11.34
CA ALA A 76 0.91 -13.77 -10.16
C ALA A 76 0.33 -12.35 -10.22
N GLU A 77 1.12 -11.37 -10.68
CA GLU A 77 0.65 -10.00 -10.89
C GLU A 77 -0.39 -9.94 -12.01
N ASN A 78 -0.16 -10.61 -13.15
CA ASN A 78 -1.14 -10.68 -14.22
C ASN A 78 -2.44 -11.34 -13.79
N ALA A 79 -2.38 -12.40 -12.98
CA ALA A 79 -3.57 -13.03 -12.41
C ALA A 79 -4.34 -12.06 -11.50
N ARG A 80 -3.63 -11.24 -10.71
CA ARG A 80 -4.23 -10.18 -9.89
C ARG A 80 -4.90 -9.13 -10.76
N GLN A 81 -4.22 -8.62 -11.78
CA GLN A 81 -4.76 -7.64 -12.73
C GLN A 81 -5.95 -8.18 -13.52
N ALA A 82 -5.91 -9.45 -13.94
CA ALA A 82 -7.03 -10.11 -14.61
C ALA A 82 -8.26 -10.20 -13.70
N LYS A 83 -8.11 -10.53 -12.41
CA LYS A 83 -9.21 -10.51 -11.43
C LYS A 83 -9.79 -9.11 -11.25
N ILE A 84 -8.94 -8.07 -11.18
CA ILE A 84 -9.40 -6.69 -11.08
C ILE A 84 -10.19 -6.29 -12.34
N ARG A 85 -9.67 -6.56 -13.54
CA ARG A 85 -10.34 -6.28 -14.81
C ARG A 85 -11.67 -7.03 -14.94
N ALA A 86 -11.70 -8.32 -14.59
CA ALA A 86 -12.91 -9.13 -14.63
C ALA A 86 -13.95 -8.66 -13.61
N ALA A 87 -13.54 -8.32 -12.39
CA ALA A 87 -14.43 -7.75 -11.38
C ALA A 87 -15.00 -6.41 -11.84
N HIS A 88 -14.16 -5.53 -12.41
CA HIS A 88 -14.58 -4.25 -12.96
C HIS A 88 -15.57 -4.45 -14.13
N ARG A 89 -15.25 -5.33 -15.08
CA ARG A 89 -16.13 -5.66 -16.21
C ARG A 89 -17.46 -6.23 -15.73
N ASN A 90 -17.44 -7.27 -14.89
CA ASN A 90 -18.66 -7.87 -14.35
C ASN A 90 -19.47 -6.87 -13.53
N MET A 91 -18.83 -5.92 -12.85
CA MET A 91 -19.54 -4.85 -12.15
C MET A 91 -20.19 -3.85 -13.12
N MET A 92 -19.48 -3.43 -14.16
CA MET A 92 -19.99 -2.46 -15.14
C MET A 92 -21.09 -3.06 -16.02
N LEU A 93 -21.02 -4.37 -16.31
CA LEU A 93 -22.03 -5.09 -17.08
C LEU A 93 -23.33 -5.35 -16.30
N ARG A 94 -23.33 -5.22 -14.96
CA ARG A 94 -24.54 -5.40 -14.16
C ARG A 94 -25.45 -4.18 -14.31
N THR A 95 -26.52 -4.37 -15.08
CA THR A 95 -27.59 -3.40 -15.25
C THR A 95 -28.54 -3.39 -14.05
N HIS A 96 -28.63 -4.48 -13.28
CA HIS A 96 -29.55 -4.61 -12.14
C HIS A 96 -28.84 -5.12 -10.88
N CYS A 97 -29.34 -4.71 -9.71
CA CYS A 97 -28.90 -5.22 -8.43
C CYS A 97 -29.49 -6.62 -8.15
N LYS A 98 -29.07 -7.27 -7.05
CA LYS A 98 -29.59 -8.61 -6.68
C LYS A 98 -31.11 -8.66 -6.41
N ARG A 99 -31.75 -7.52 -6.15
CA ARG A 99 -33.20 -7.39 -5.95
C ARG A 99 -33.94 -6.92 -7.22
N GLY A 100 -33.26 -6.83 -8.35
CA GLY A 100 -33.88 -6.40 -9.62
C GLY A 100 -34.01 -4.88 -9.79
N HIS A 101 -33.49 -4.05 -8.89
CA HIS A 101 -33.46 -2.60 -9.14
C HIS A 101 -32.40 -2.25 -10.18
N GLU A 102 -32.78 -1.44 -11.18
CA GLU A 102 -31.85 -0.93 -12.17
C GLU A 102 -30.72 -0.10 -11.52
N LEU A 103 -29.48 -0.29 -11.98
CA LEU A 103 -28.28 0.39 -11.52
C LEU A 103 -27.91 1.52 -12.48
N THR A 104 -28.67 2.61 -12.42
CA THR A 104 -28.39 3.85 -13.14
C THR A 104 -27.45 4.75 -12.32
N ALA A 105 -26.93 5.83 -12.92
CA ALA A 105 -26.10 6.81 -12.20
C ALA A 105 -26.82 7.43 -10.99
N GLN A 106 -28.15 7.50 -11.01
CA GLN A 106 -28.97 8.05 -9.92
C GLN A 106 -29.26 7.03 -8.82
N THR A 107 -29.46 5.76 -9.17
CA THR A 107 -29.87 4.70 -8.23
C THR A 107 -28.68 3.91 -7.67
N CYS A 108 -27.47 4.12 -8.19
CA CYS A 108 -26.26 3.47 -7.70
C CYS A 108 -25.26 4.45 -7.07
N ARG A 109 -24.43 3.95 -6.15
CA ARG A 109 -23.27 4.65 -5.62
C ARG A 109 -22.05 3.75 -5.81
N ILE A 110 -20.97 4.29 -6.38
CA ILE A 110 -19.70 3.56 -6.45
C ILE A 110 -18.99 3.70 -5.10
N ILE A 111 -18.75 2.58 -4.44
CA ILE A 111 -18.02 2.51 -3.18
C ILE A 111 -16.69 1.84 -3.42
N THR A 112 -15.63 2.58 -3.13
CA THR A 112 -14.26 2.06 -3.11
C THR A 112 -14.00 1.42 -1.76
N VAL A 113 -13.89 0.10 -1.73
CA VAL A 113 -13.57 -0.63 -0.49
C VAL A 113 -12.05 -0.79 -0.45
N LYS A 114 -11.40 -0.19 0.55
CA LYS A 114 -9.97 -0.39 0.77
C LYS A 114 -9.78 -1.74 1.46
N HIS A 115 -9.08 -2.67 0.83
CA HIS A 115 -8.63 -3.86 1.55
C HIS A 115 -7.54 -3.42 2.53
N HIS A 116 -7.63 -3.85 3.79
CA HIS A 116 -6.60 -3.56 4.79
C HIS A 116 -5.24 -4.18 4.47
N VAL A 117 -5.19 -5.10 3.51
CA VAL A 117 -3.97 -5.73 3.04
C VAL A 117 -3.51 -4.97 1.79
N GLN A 118 -2.39 -4.24 1.91
CA GLN A 118 -1.82 -3.38 0.87
C GLN A 118 -1.60 -4.07 -0.49
N THR A 119 -1.57 -5.41 -0.53
CA THR A 119 -1.31 -6.20 -1.74
C THR A 119 -2.53 -6.46 -2.61
N HIS A 120 -3.75 -6.20 -2.12
CA HIS A 120 -4.98 -6.35 -2.90
C HIS A 120 -5.50 -4.95 -3.19
N GLY A 121 -5.27 -4.46 -4.42
CA GLY A 121 -5.66 -3.12 -4.85
C GLY A 121 -7.10 -2.73 -4.52
N THR A 122 -7.42 -1.45 -4.63
CA THR A 122 -8.76 -0.94 -4.32
C THR A 122 -9.79 -1.48 -5.28
N TRP A 123 -10.72 -2.29 -4.78
CA TRP A 123 -11.89 -2.70 -5.56
C TRP A 123 -13.01 -1.65 -5.42
N GLN A 124 -13.69 -1.39 -6.54
CA GLN A 124 -14.91 -0.59 -6.55
C GLN A 124 -16.09 -1.54 -6.66
N HIS A 125 -17.17 -1.25 -5.93
CA HIS A 125 -18.45 -1.94 -6.10
C HIS A 125 -19.59 -0.92 -6.22
N ARG A 126 -20.56 -1.19 -7.10
CA ARG A 126 -21.80 -0.42 -7.20
C ARG A 126 -22.77 -0.88 -6.11
N GLU A 127 -23.08 -0.01 -5.16
CA GLU A 127 -24.13 -0.22 -4.17
C GLU A 127 -25.46 0.35 -4.68
N CYS A 128 -26.52 -0.45 -4.67
CA CYS A 128 -27.86 0.02 -5.00
C CYS A 128 -28.40 0.90 -3.87
N GLN A 129 -28.64 2.18 -4.13
CA GLN A 129 -29.14 3.13 -3.14
C GLN A 129 -30.54 2.77 -2.65
N ILE A 130 -31.39 2.19 -3.51
CA ILE A 130 -32.74 1.76 -3.12
C ILE A 130 -32.65 0.66 -2.05
N CYS A 131 -31.91 -0.41 -2.35
CA CYS A 131 -31.64 -1.48 -1.37
C CYS A 131 -31.00 -0.92 -0.10
N ARG A 132 -30.08 0.05 -0.23
CA ARG A 132 -29.42 0.66 0.93
C ARG A 132 -30.40 1.47 1.79
N ARG A 133 -31.32 2.23 1.19
CA ARG A 133 -32.38 2.96 1.89
C ARG A 133 -33.30 2.00 2.64
N GLU A 134 -33.76 0.94 1.99
CA GLU A 134 -34.57 -0.11 2.64
C GLU A 134 -33.83 -0.78 3.80
N PHE A 135 -32.56 -1.10 3.58
CA PHE A 135 -31.71 -1.68 4.62
C PHE A 135 -31.52 -0.72 5.80
N ASN A 136 -31.43 0.59 5.56
CA ASN A 136 -31.39 1.58 6.64
C ASN A 136 -32.75 1.70 7.36
N LYS A 137 -33.89 1.62 6.64
CA LYS A 137 -35.24 1.68 7.23
C LYS A 137 -35.54 0.54 8.22
N THR A 138 -34.95 -0.64 8.02
CA THR A 138 -35.19 -1.80 8.90
C THR A 138 -34.49 -1.70 10.25
N SER A 139 -33.63 -0.70 10.47
CA SER A 139 -32.89 -0.54 11.72
C SER A 139 -33.73 0.14 12.83
N LYS A 140 -34.76 -0.55 13.32
CA LYS A 140 -35.45 -0.15 14.55
C LYS A 140 -34.56 -0.42 15.76
N PHE A 141 -34.50 0.48 16.72
CA PHE A 141 -33.83 0.30 18.01
C PHE A 141 -34.82 0.60 19.14
N THR A 142 -34.63 -0.02 20.30
CA THR A 142 -35.47 0.20 21.49
C THR A 142 -34.78 1.16 22.48
N ALA A 143 -35.57 1.81 23.34
CA ALA A 143 -35.01 2.65 24.40
C ALA A 143 -34.09 1.86 25.35
N GLU A 144 -34.44 0.59 25.63
CA GLU A 144 -33.59 -0.33 26.42
C GLU A 144 -32.22 -0.53 25.79
N GLN A 145 -32.14 -0.67 24.46
CA GLN A 145 -30.87 -0.80 23.75
C GLN A 145 -30.03 0.47 23.86
N ILE A 146 -30.65 1.66 23.85
CA ILE A 146 -29.93 2.92 24.07
C ILE A 146 -29.38 2.98 25.49
N ASN A 147 -30.20 2.63 26.49
CA ASN A 147 -29.77 2.61 27.89
C ASN A 147 -28.63 1.62 28.12
N ALA A 148 -28.73 0.42 27.55
CA ALA A 148 -27.67 -0.59 27.60
C ALA A 148 -26.40 -0.14 26.86
N LEU A 149 -26.53 0.56 25.73
CA LEU A 149 -25.39 1.15 25.00
C LEU A 149 -24.67 2.20 25.87
N VAL A 150 -25.42 3.12 26.48
CA VAL A 150 -24.86 4.16 27.37
C VAL A 150 -24.19 3.53 28.59
N LYS A 151 -24.85 2.56 29.24
CA LYS A 151 -24.27 1.81 30.36
C LYS A 151 -22.98 1.09 29.97
N GLY A 152 -22.97 0.42 28.82
CA GLY A 152 -21.80 -0.28 28.30
C GLY A 152 -20.65 0.67 27.95
N ALA A 153 -20.95 1.81 27.33
CA ALA A 153 -19.97 2.85 27.04
C ALA A 153 -19.31 3.39 28.31
N LYS A 154 -20.11 3.68 29.35
CA LYS A 154 -19.61 4.12 30.67
C LYS A 154 -18.77 3.04 31.37
N ALA A 155 -19.07 1.76 31.14
CA ALA A 155 -18.28 0.63 31.63
C ALA A 155 -16.97 0.39 30.86
N GLY A 156 -16.60 1.26 29.91
CA GLY A 156 -15.34 1.16 29.17
C GLY A 156 -15.41 0.33 27.89
N LEU A 157 -16.58 -0.18 27.51
CA LEU A 157 -16.73 -0.96 26.27
C LEU A 157 -16.62 -0.05 25.04
N THR A 158 -15.98 -0.57 24.00
CA THR A 158 -15.85 0.10 22.71
C THR A 158 -17.10 -0.05 21.85
N ILE A 159 -17.29 0.86 20.88
CA ILE A 159 -18.34 0.72 19.84
C ILE A 159 -18.34 -0.67 19.20
N SER A 160 -17.15 -1.22 18.89
CA SER A 160 -17.07 -2.52 18.23
C SER A 160 -17.58 -3.64 19.13
N GLN A 161 -17.31 -3.61 20.43
CA GLN A 161 -17.83 -4.60 21.37
C GLN A 161 -19.36 -4.51 21.48
N LEU A 162 -19.90 -3.29 21.55
CA LEU A 162 -21.35 -3.08 21.67
C LEU A 162 -22.15 -3.33 20.39
N THR A 163 -21.51 -3.31 19.20
CA THR A 163 -22.21 -3.35 17.90
C THR A 163 -21.88 -4.54 16.99
N ASN A 164 -20.70 -5.16 17.15
CA ASN A 164 -20.20 -6.18 16.23
C ASN A 164 -20.63 -7.59 16.68
N TYR A 165 -20.99 -8.44 15.72
CA TYR A 165 -21.38 -9.84 15.98
C TYR A 165 -20.24 -10.67 16.57
N ARG A 166 -18.98 -10.25 16.41
CA ARG A 166 -17.80 -10.91 17.00
C ARG A 166 -17.77 -10.89 18.52
N TYR A 167 -18.60 -10.07 19.18
CA TYR A 167 -18.66 -9.94 20.63
C TYR A 167 -20.08 -10.23 21.17
N PRO A 168 -20.61 -11.46 20.98
CA PRO A 168 -22.02 -11.75 21.27
C PRO A 168 -22.43 -11.45 22.71
N GLY A 169 -21.53 -11.66 23.68
CA GLY A 169 -21.83 -11.41 25.10
C GLY A 169 -21.90 -9.94 25.53
N THR A 170 -21.37 -9.01 24.72
CA THR A 170 -21.41 -7.56 25.02
C THR A 170 -22.19 -6.76 23.99
N ARG A 171 -22.68 -7.41 22.94
CA ARG A 171 -23.37 -6.76 21.84
C ARG A 171 -24.78 -6.37 22.28
N VAL A 172 -25.07 -5.08 22.16
CA VAL A 172 -26.37 -4.50 22.52
C VAL A 172 -27.23 -4.27 21.28
N MET A 173 -26.63 -3.81 20.18
CA MET A 173 -27.36 -3.49 18.94
C MET A 173 -26.49 -3.73 17.69
N ARG A 174 -27.03 -3.50 16.49
CA ARG A 174 -26.29 -3.51 15.22
C ARG A 174 -25.65 -2.16 14.96
N VAL A 175 -24.55 -2.13 14.22
CA VAL A 175 -23.89 -0.86 13.84
C VAL A 175 -24.83 0.10 13.08
N ASN A 176 -25.75 -0.42 12.26
CA ASN A 176 -26.73 0.42 11.58
C ASN A 176 -27.76 1.00 12.54
N GLN A 177 -28.21 0.23 13.54
CA GLN A 177 -29.11 0.73 14.60
C GLN A 177 -28.43 1.84 15.40
N TYR A 178 -27.16 1.65 15.76
CA TYR A 178 -26.35 2.68 16.40
C TYR A 178 -26.27 3.96 15.56
N ASN A 179 -25.90 3.85 14.27
CA ASN A 179 -25.80 5.01 13.38
C ASN A 179 -27.15 5.72 13.19
N THR A 180 -28.26 4.97 13.14
CA THR A 180 -29.60 5.54 13.07
C THR A 180 -29.96 6.25 14.38
N ALA A 181 -29.62 5.68 15.54
CA ALA A 181 -29.83 6.31 16.85
C ALA A 181 -29.03 7.62 17.00
N MET A 182 -27.75 7.66 16.59
CA MET A 182 -26.94 8.89 16.65
C MET A 182 -27.47 10.01 15.74
N ARG A 183 -28.14 9.65 14.63
CA ARG A 183 -28.78 10.64 13.74
C ARG A 183 -30.13 11.12 14.29
N ALA A 184 -30.86 10.22 14.96
CA ALA A 184 -32.16 10.55 15.54
C ALA A 184 -32.01 11.45 16.77
N ASP A 185 -30.95 11.28 17.56
CA ASP A 185 -30.64 12.08 18.74
C ASP A 185 -29.18 12.59 18.71
N PRO A 186 -28.95 13.82 18.23
CA PRO A 186 -27.62 14.43 18.22
C PRO A 186 -27.00 14.64 19.61
N GLN A 187 -27.80 14.80 20.66
CA GLN A 187 -27.29 14.98 22.03
C GLN A 187 -26.67 13.67 22.56
N LEU A 188 -27.30 12.54 22.23
CA LEU A 188 -26.75 11.22 22.52
C LEU A 188 -25.39 11.01 21.82
N ALA A 189 -25.25 11.46 20.57
CA ALA A 189 -23.99 11.40 19.83
C ALA A 189 -22.90 12.25 20.49
N ALA A 190 -23.20 13.51 20.81
CA ALA A 190 -22.28 14.41 21.51
C ALA A 190 -21.80 13.84 22.86
N THR A 191 -22.66 13.09 23.55
CA THR A 191 -22.32 12.43 24.82
C THR A 191 -21.43 11.20 24.63
N LEU A 192 -21.74 10.35 23.64
CA LEU A 192 -21.10 9.04 23.49
C LEU A 192 -19.78 9.07 22.70
N GLU A 193 -19.65 9.95 21.70
CA GLU A 193 -18.43 10.05 20.90
C GLU A 193 -17.13 10.24 21.71
N PRO A 194 -17.04 11.18 22.67
CA PRO A 194 -15.83 11.35 23.47
C PRO A 194 -15.54 10.13 24.37
N ILE A 195 -16.58 9.49 24.90
CA ILE A 195 -16.46 8.27 25.72
C ILE A 195 -15.88 7.14 24.86
N PHE A 196 -16.40 6.92 23.66
CA PHE A 196 -15.91 5.87 22.77
C PHE A 196 -14.51 6.14 22.23
N ALA A 197 -14.14 7.40 21.98
CA ALA A 197 -12.77 7.77 21.63
C ALA A 197 -11.79 7.41 22.76
N LYS A 198 -12.14 7.73 24.01
CA LYS A 198 -11.37 7.33 25.20
C LYS A 198 -11.28 5.80 25.32
N ASN A 199 -12.40 5.09 25.26
CA ASN A 199 -12.43 3.63 25.37
C ASN A 199 -11.61 2.95 24.27
N ARG A 200 -11.68 3.46 23.03
CA ARG A 200 -10.87 2.96 21.91
C ARG A 200 -9.39 3.15 22.18
N SER A 201 -8.98 4.30 22.72
CA SER A 201 -7.59 4.54 23.07
C SER A 201 -7.10 3.53 24.11
N VAL A 202 -7.88 3.30 25.18
CA VAL A 202 -7.55 2.32 26.23
C VAL A 202 -7.50 0.90 25.67
N ALA A 203 -8.48 0.51 24.86
CA ALA A 203 -8.51 -0.82 24.25
C ALA A 203 -7.30 -1.06 23.33
N LEU A 204 -6.85 -0.06 22.56
CA LEU A 204 -5.65 -0.17 21.73
C LEU A 204 -4.38 -0.32 22.59
N ARG A 205 -4.30 0.41 23.71
CA ARG A 205 -3.19 0.29 24.67
C ARG A 205 -3.10 -1.12 25.25
N LEU A 206 -4.24 -1.71 25.60
CA LEU A 206 -4.33 -3.06 26.16
C LEU A 206 -4.09 -4.17 25.12
N ALA A 207 -4.62 -4.02 23.90
CA ALA A 207 -4.50 -5.04 22.86
C ALA A 207 -3.09 -5.13 22.27
N HIS A 208 -2.33 -4.02 22.30
CA HIS A 208 -0.99 -3.96 21.73
C HIS A 208 0.00 -3.29 22.69
N PRO A 209 0.33 -3.93 23.84
CA PRO A 209 1.26 -3.35 24.80
C PRO A 209 2.64 -3.07 24.16
N ARG A 210 3.05 -3.88 23.17
CA ARG A 210 4.31 -3.71 22.44
C ARG A 210 4.30 -2.64 21.35
N LYS A 211 3.13 -2.21 20.84
CA LYS A 211 3.03 -1.09 19.88
C LYS A 211 2.87 0.28 20.57
N LEU A 212 2.83 0.28 21.91
CA LEU A 212 3.04 1.46 22.74
C LEU A 212 4.52 1.74 23.05
N ILE A 213 5.42 0.86 22.61
CA ILE A 213 6.54 1.38 21.85
C ILE A 213 5.93 1.94 20.57
N VAL A 214 5.22 3.08 20.70
CA VAL A 214 5.38 4.16 19.74
C VAL A 214 6.89 4.14 19.55
N PRO A 215 7.45 3.95 18.35
CA PRO A 215 8.81 4.39 18.16
C PRO A 215 8.73 5.81 18.65
N ARG A 216 9.14 6.02 19.93
CA ARG A 216 9.26 7.32 20.57
C ARG A 216 9.86 8.04 19.41
N ARG A 217 9.16 9.05 18.85
CA ARG A 217 9.81 9.86 17.83
C ARG A 217 11.16 10.04 18.46
N ILE A 218 12.19 9.49 17.83
CA ILE A 218 13.53 9.77 18.26
C ILE A 218 13.59 11.21 17.77
N ASP A 219 12.95 12.09 18.53
CA ASP A 219 13.10 13.51 18.54
C ASP A 219 14.50 13.59 19.09
N SER A 220 15.45 13.27 18.21
CA SER A 220 16.86 13.28 18.50
C SER A 220 17.25 12.18 19.52
N GLY A 221 18.36 11.48 19.29
CA GLY A 221 19.20 11.18 20.45
C GLY A 221 19.43 12.49 21.20
N PRO A 222 19.58 12.51 22.53
CA PRO A 222 19.74 13.75 23.29
C PRO A 222 20.66 14.66 22.49
N ALA A 223 20.14 15.80 22.01
CA ALA A 223 21.04 16.90 21.75
C ALA A 223 21.90 17.00 23.01
N LEU A 224 23.20 17.26 22.87
CA LEU A 224 24.14 17.49 23.96
C LEU A 224 23.72 18.71 24.81
N THR A 225 22.52 18.65 25.37
CA THR A 225 21.76 19.65 26.09
C THR A 225 21.19 19.07 27.38
N GLY A 226 21.45 17.78 27.67
CA GLY A 226 21.12 17.14 28.94
C GLY A 226 22.27 17.24 29.92
N ILE A 227 22.21 18.24 30.81
CA ILE A 227 23.00 18.43 32.05
C ILE A 227 24.52 18.69 31.86
N ILE A 228 25.16 18.14 30.82
CA ILE A 228 26.54 18.47 30.40
C ILE A 228 26.47 19.22 29.06
N ALA A 229 25.64 20.26 29.01
CA ALA A 229 25.56 21.12 27.84
C ALA A 229 26.65 22.18 27.97
N GLY A 230 27.76 21.98 27.27
CA GLY A 230 28.65 23.12 27.00
C GLY A 230 27.84 24.26 26.35
N PRO A 231 28.29 25.52 26.49
CA PRO A 231 27.61 26.65 25.85
C PRO A 231 27.35 26.35 24.38
N SER A 232 26.16 26.70 23.89
CA SER A 232 25.75 26.42 22.52
C SER A 232 26.77 27.02 21.55
N ASN A 233 27.60 26.18 20.95
CA ASN A 233 28.56 26.63 19.95
C ASN A 233 27.78 27.15 18.73
N GLU A 234 28.02 28.40 18.36
CA GLU A 234 27.36 29.07 17.23
C GLU A 234 27.57 28.32 15.92
N ILE A 235 28.79 27.78 15.72
CA ILE A 235 29.18 26.99 14.55
C ILE A 235 28.33 25.71 14.48
N PHE A 236 28.21 24.96 15.58
CA PHE A 236 27.39 23.74 15.60
C PHE A 236 25.92 24.05 15.29
N THR A 237 25.40 25.15 15.86
CA THR A 237 24.00 25.55 15.66
C THR A 237 23.74 25.97 14.21
N ALA A 238 24.67 26.72 13.59
CA ALA A 238 24.60 27.11 12.19
C ALA A 238 24.66 25.89 11.26
N VAL A 239 25.62 24.97 11.47
CA VAL A 239 25.77 23.75 10.67
C VAL A 239 24.56 22.83 10.81
N ASN A 240 24.05 22.60 12.02
CA ASN A 240 22.86 21.77 12.24
C ASN A 240 21.61 22.33 11.54
N ARG A 241 21.50 23.67 11.43
CA ARG A 241 20.43 24.33 10.67
C ARG A 241 20.63 24.22 9.16
N ALA A 242 21.87 24.28 8.69
CA ALA A 242 22.22 24.18 7.27
C ALA A 242 22.00 22.77 6.70
N VAL A 243 22.35 21.72 7.45
CA VAL A 243 22.27 20.33 6.96
C VAL A 243 20.85 19.76 7.08
N PRO A 244 20.21 19.30 5.99
CA PRO A 244 18.83 18.82 6.02
C PRO A 244 18.59 17.61 6.91
N ARG A 245 17.41 17.57 7.54
CA ARG A 245 17.01 16.51 8.47
C ARG A 245 16.56 15.20 7.81
N HIS A 246 16.43 15.17 6.49
CA HIS A 246 16.00 13.97 5.76
C HIS A 246 17.17 13.05 5.37
N LEU A 247 18.42 13.48 5.58
CA LEU A 247 19.58 12.61 5.45
C LEU A 247 19.53 11.52 6.52
N ASP A 248 20.10 10.35 6.19
CA ASP A 248 20.35 9.29 7.17
C ASP A 248 21.17 9.85 8.35
N PHE A 249 20.94 9.30 9.54
CA PHE A 249 21.55 9.77 10.78
C PHE A 249 23.08 9.76 10.70
N GLU A 250 23.68 8.70 10.16
CA GLU A 250 25.14 8.57 10.08
C GLU A 250 25.71 9.55 9.04
N THR A 251 25.15 9.57 7.83
CA THR A 251 25.55 10.52 6.77
C THR A 251 25.45 11.96 7.26
N ARG A 252 24.36 12.30 7.97
CA ARG A 252 24.17 13.65 8.49
C ARG A 252 25.22 14.02 9.53
N LYS A 253 25.58 13.09 10.41
CA LYS A 253 26.62 13.29 11.43
C LYS A 253 27.98 13.54 10.79
N GLU A 254 28.36 12.75 9.78
CA GLU A 254 29.60 12.94 9.03
C GLU A 254 29.62 14.29 8.33
N VAL A 255 28.55 14.64 7.62
CA VAL A 255 28.42 15.95 6.94
C VAL A 255 28.53 17.11 7.92
N MET A 256 27.89 17.01 9.09
CA MET A 256 27.98 18.04 10.11
C MET A 256 29.40 18.15 10.67
N SER A 257 30.07 17.02 10.93
CA SER A 257 31.46 16.99 11.44
C SER A 257 32.43 17.66 10.46
N GLU A 258 32.38 17.28 9.19
CA GLU A 258 33.23 17.84 8.13
C GLU A 258 32.98 19.34 7.90
N MET A 259 31.71 19.77 7.90
CA MET A 259 31.38 21.19 7.78
C MET A 259 31.89 22.00 8.97
N MET A 260 31.84 21.45 10.19
CA MET A 260 32.38 22.11 11.38
C MET A 260 33.90 22.25 11.29
N LEU A 261 34.61 21.21 10.84
CA LEU A 261 36.06 21.26 10.62
C LEU A 261 36.43 22.32 9.57
N ALA A 262 35.74 22.34 8.44
CA ALA A 262 35.97 23.34 7.39
C ALA A 262 35.77 24.79 7.86
N ILE A 263 34.80 25.02 8.75
CA ILE A 263 34.60 26.35 9.36
C ILE A 263 35.74 26.70 10.32
N LEU A 264 36.18 25.76 11.14
CA LEU A 264 37.31 25.97 12.07
C LEU A 264 38.64 26.20 11.33
N GLU A 265 38.82 25.58 10.17
CA GLU A 265 39.98 25.77 9.29
C GLU A 265 39.92 27.06 8.46
N GLY A 266 38.77 27.74 8.43
CA GLY A 266 38.55 28.95 7.64
C GLY A 266 38.34 28.69 6.14
N THR A 267 38.13 27.43 5.72
CA THR A 267 37.86 27.07 4.32
C THR A 267 36.38 27.22 3.94
N LEU A 268 35.50 27.28 4.94
CA LEU A 268 34.06 27.54 4.80
C LEU A 268 33.63 28.66 5.74
N ALA A 269 33.03 29.73 5.21
CA ALA A 269 32.38 30.75 6.04
C ALA A 269 31.07 30.22 6.64
N ILE A 270 30.71 30.69 7.84
CA ILE A 270 29.50 30.23 8.56
C ILE A 270 28.23 30.54 7.74
N GLU A 271 28.23 31.67 7.05
CA GLU A 271 27.14 32.18 6.23
C GLU A 271 26.88 31.32 4.98
N ASP A 272 27.92 30.68 4.45
CA ASP A 272 27.87 29.85 3.25
C ASP A 272 27.44 28.41 3.53
N ALA A 273 27.38 28.00 4.80
CA ALA A 273 27.01 26.65 5.20
C ALA A 273 25.70 26.14 4.56
N PRO A 274 24.59 26.91 4.49
CA PRO A 274 23.34 26.46 3.87
C PRO A 274 23.42 26.25 2.36
N GLN A 275 24.36 26.90 1.67
CA GLN A 275 24.54 26.75 0.22
C GLN A 275 25.47 25.58 -0.11
N ARG A 276 26.52 25.40 0.69
CA ARG A 276 27.62 24.45 0.41
C ARG A 276 27.49 23.08 1.07
N TRP A 277 26.50 22.83 1.94
CA TRP A 277 26.34 21.50 2.59
C TRP A 277 26.26 20.31 1.61
N ARG A 278 25.78 20.54 0.38
CA ARG A 278 25.70 19.49 -0.66
C ARG A 278 27.07 19.00 -1.10
N GLU A 279 28.10 19.83 -1.05
CA GLU A 279 29.50 19.45 -1.36
C GLU A 279 29.99 18.40 -0.36
N PHE A 280 29.80 18.68 0.93
CA PHE A 280 30.13 17.78 2.03
C PHE A 280 29.30 16.49 2.01
N SER A 281 28.00 16.57 1.67
CA SER A 281 27.17 15.39 1.49
C SER A 281 27.68 14.47 0.36
N ARG A 282 28.08 15.05 -0.78
CA ARG A 282 28.70 14.28 -1.86
C ARG A 282 30.04 13.67 -1.43
N ALA A 283 30.86 14.39 -0.68
CA ALA A 283 32.12 13.88 -0.14
C ALA A 283 31.89 12.70 0.83
N ALA A 284 30.95 12.83 1.77
CA ALA A 284 30.59 11.76 2.70
C ALA A 284 30.11 10.50 1.98
N TYR A 285 29.29 10.64 0.93
CA TYR A 285 28.85 9.50 0.11
C TYR A 285 29.99 8.84 -0.69
N ARG A 286 31.05 9.58 -1.05
CA ARG A 286 32.25 9.01 -1.68
C ARG A 286 33.10 8.21 -0.69
N MET A 287 33.20 8.68 0.56
CA MET A 287 34.00 8.01 1.60
C MET A 287 33.33 6.76 2.15
N PHE A 288 31.99 6.77 2.26
CA PHE A 288 31.20 5.65 2.78
C PHE A 288 30.19 5.15 1.74
N PRO A 289 30.62 4.47 0.68
CA PRO A 289 29.71 3.82 -0.25
C PRO A 289 28.91 2.77 0.53
N THR A 290 27.66 3.08 0.83
CA THR A 290 26.77 2.11 1.47
C THR A 290 26.67 0.88 0.57
N LYS A 291 26.77 -0.32 1.15
CA LYS A 291 26.69 -1.62 0.44
C LYS A 291 25.47 -1.77 -0.49
N TYR A 292 24.44 -0.92 -0.32
CA TYR A 292 23.20 -0.92 -1.09
C TYR A 292 22.79 0.49 -1.57
N GLY A 293 23.69 1.47 -1.57
CA GLY A 293 23.41 2.84 -2.00
C GLY A 293 23.58 3.03 -3.52
N PRO A 294 23.08 4.16 -4.06
CA PRO A 294 23.33 4.52 -5.45
C PRO A 294 24.83 4.70 -5.67
N VAL A 295 25.43 3.79 -6.45
CA VAL A 295 26.83 3.84 -6.84
C VAL A 295 27.00 4.97 -7.86
N SER A 296 28.01 5.82 -7.66
CA SER A 296 28.33 6.89 -8.62
C SER A 296 28.60 6.27 -10.00
N LEU A 297 28.14 6.92 -11.06
CA LEU A 297 28.43 6.48 -12.43
C LEU A 297 29.92 6.59 -12.77
N ASP A 298 30.65 7.43 -12.05
CA ASP A 298 32.10 7.57 -12.16
C ASP A 298 32.88 6.57 -11.29
N ALA A 299 32.19 5.76 -10.48
CA ALA A 299 32.86 4.75 -9.67
C ALA A 299 33.35 3.58 -10.56
N PRO A 300 34.48 2.94 -10.21
CA PRO A 300 34.96 1.78 -10.94
C PRO A 300 33.91 0.66 -10.94
N ALA A 301 33.68 0.06 -12.11
CA ALA A 301 32.66 -0.96 -12.33
C ALA A 301 32.98 -2.29 -11.65
N PHE A 302 34.26 -2.54 -11.34
CA PHE A 302 34.75 -3.69 -10.60
C PHE A 302 35.87 -3.25 -9.66
N HIS A 303 36.12 -4.03 -8.60
CA HIS A 303 37.19 -3.71 -7.63
C HIS A 303 38.60 -3.70 -8.24
N ASP A 304 38.80 -4.39 -9.37
CA ASP A 304 40.11 -4.59 -10.00
C ASP A 304 40.26 -3.82 -11.32
N SER A 305 39.35 -2.88 -11.61
CA SER A 305 39.27 -2.21 -12.91
C SER A 305 39.08 -0.70 -12.74
N ASP A 306 39.83 0.08 -13.52
CA ASP A 306 39.67 1.54 -13.60
C ASP A 306 38.50 1.99 -14.49
N THR A 307 37.74 1.05 -15.07
CA THR A 307 36.64 1.37 -15.98
C THR A 307 35.44 1.91 -15.19
N PRO A 308 34.97 3.15 -15.44
CA PRO A 308 33.85 3.72 -14.70
C PRO A 308 32.51 3.10 -15.11
N LEU A 309 31.54 3.04 -14.18
CA LEU A 309 30.21 2.46 -14.39
C LEU A 309 29.47 3.03 -15.60
N ILE A 310 29.67 4.32 -15.91
CA ILE A 310 29.04 5.02 -17.03
C ILE A 310 29.37 4.38 -18.39
N GLU A 311 30.57 3.82 -18.54
CA GLU A 311 30.99 3.16 -19.78
C GLU A 311 30.29 1.81 -20.01
N ARG A 312 29.76 1.16 -18.96
CA ARG A 312 28.97 -0.07 -19.12
C ARG A 312 27.50 0.19 -19.43
N ILE A 313 26.96 1.33 -19.01
CA ILE A 313 25.53 1.65 -19.18
C ILE A 313 25.23 2.21 -20.59
N SER A 314 26.24 2.78 -21.26
CA SER A 314 26.10 3.37 -22.60
C SER A 314 25.93 2.35 -23.74
N VAL A 315 26.28 1.08 -23.51
CA VAL A 315 26.11 0.02 -24.51
C VAL A 315 24.70 -0.58 -24.42
N GLY A 316 23.76 -0.01 -25.18
CA GLY A 316 22.44 -0.61 -25.44
C GLY A 316 21.21 0.23 -25.10
N LEU A 317 21.36 1.47 -24.62
CA LEU A 317 20.20 2.34 -24.34
C LEU A 317 19.67 3.09 -25.58
N TRP A 318 20.44 3.12 -26.68
CA TRP A 318 20.13 3.87 -27.90
C TRP A 318 20.30 3.06 -29.21
N SER A 319 20.45 1.73 -29.10
CA SER A 319 20.45 0.81 -30.24
C SER A 319 19.17 0.02 -30.32
#